data_AF-A0A550GV64-F1
#
_entry.id   AF-A0A550GV64-F1
#
_cell.length_a   1.000
_cell.length_b   1.000
_cell.length_c   1.000
_cell.angle_alpha   90.00
_cell.angle_beta   90.00
_cell.angle_gamma   90.00
#
_symmetry.space_group_name_H-M   'P 1'
#
loop_
_entity.id
_entity.type
_entity.pdbx_description
1 polymer ?
#
loop_
_entity_poly.entity_id
_entity_poly.type
_entity_poly.pdbx_seq_one_letter_code
_entity_poly.pdbx_strand_id
1 'polypeptide(L)'
;MIEPDFKADFPSETISEGKVKALVPKLEAFKKQPCDYAPSKAPVFYNPVMELNRDVSVLAFQAYQRLCKREISICDPLTGSGIRGIRFAAEIQGIKKVVISDINERSFKLALHNVHLNKLEDRITVQHKDANCLLSCHGAPHRRFDIVDVDPFGSPVPYLDSAVRALRNKGLLAVTATDLAPLCGIHAKACIRKYGGKPLRTEYCHELAVRLLSGYVAIVAAKQDIGIRVVFSHSSDHYIRVYAQIDYGAKKADTSVKSLGYVLHCFNCFHRELAEVLSPQLFEKCPECGSKMSWAGPLWLEKIFDSNFCEAMKQENKRTSFRNSRKITKLLSLAKDEAEAPITYYVLDYISDKLSSVVPSVSVMLRNLQDNEFQAVQTHFNSRGIRTNASALVIQELLKKAATNT
;
A
#
# COMPACT_ATOMS: atom_id res chain seq x y z
N MET A 1 20.93 25.49 13.75
CA MET A 1 21.66 25.19 15.01
C MET A 1 20.66 24.53 15.94
N ILE A 2 20.99 23.37 16.52
CA ILE A 2 20.08 22.65 17.43
C ILE A 2 20.21 23.31 18.80
N GLU A 3 19.08 23.71 19.40
CA GLU A 3 19.05 24.22 20.76
C GLU A 3 19.28 23.05 21.73
N PRO A 4 20.28 23.11 22.63
CA PRO A 4 20.60 22.02 23.56
C PRO A 4 19.44 21.65 24.50
N ASP A 5 18.47 22.55 24.69
CA ASP A 5 17.28 22.36 25.51
C ASP A 5 15.97 22.40 24.69
N PHE A 6 15.92 21.68 23.57
CA PHE A 6 14.68 21.60 22.80
C PHE A 6 13.53 21.09 23.68
N LYS A 7 12.51 21.94 23.86
CA LYS A 7 11.29 21.63 24.58
C LYS A 7 10.11 21.88 23.65
N ALA A 8 9.30 20.86 23.42
CA ALA A 8 8.06 21.01 22.66
C ALA A 8 7.15 22.03 23.36
N ASP A 9 6.55 22.93 22.57
CA ASP A 9 5.57 23.92 23.03
C ASP A 9 4.16 23.30 23.23
N PHE A 10 4.08 21.97 23.24
CA PHE A 10 2.86 21.19 23.39
C PHE A 10 3.12 19.94 24.26
N PRO A 11 2.07 19.34 24.86
CA PRO A 11 2.21 18.09 25.62
C PRO A 11 2.84 16.99 24.77
N SER A 12 4.01 16.52 25.20
CA SER A 12 4.81 15.51 24.50
C SER A 12 5.28 14.41 25.44
N GLU A 13 5.60 13.25 24.88
CA GLU A 13 6.16 12.11 25.59
C GLU A 13 7.23 11.42 24.73
N THR A 14 8.21 10.79 25.38
CA THR A 14 9.23 10.01 24.69
C THR A 14 8.77 8.56 24.59
N ILE A 15 8.71 8.06 23.37
CA ILE A 15 8.38 6.67 23.08
C ILE A 15 9.60 5.90 22.55
N SER A 16 9.48 4.58 22.49
CA SER A 16 10.41 3.72 21.76
C SER A 16 9.64 2.91 20.72
N GLU A 17 10.09 2.97 19.47
CA GLU A 17 9.55 2.19 18.36
C GLU A 17 10.70 1.57 17.57
N GLY A 18 10.65 0.26 17.33
CA GLY A 18 11.79 -0.45 16.76
C GLY A 18 13.06 -0.24 17.59
N LYS A 19 14.13 0.26 16.97
CA LYS A 19 15.41 0.54 17.66
C LYS A 19 15.59 2.00 18.07
N VAL A 20 14.58 2.85 17.87
CA VAL A 20 14.75 4.31 18.00
C VAL A 20 13.88 4.85 19.13
N LYS A 21 14.32 5.98 19.69
CA LYS A 21 13.54 6.79 20.62
C LYS A 21 13.05 8.04 19.92
N ALA A 22 11.84 8.49 20.19
CA ALA A 22 11.34 9.73 19.63
C ALA A 22 10.45 10.46 20.64
N LEU A 23 10.65 11.77 20.72
CA LEU A 23 9.69 12.68 21.32
C LEU A 23 8.52 12.86 20.35
N VAL A 24 7.31 12.58 20.81
CA VAL A 24 6.07 12.66 20.04
C VAL A 24 5.01 13.41 20.85
N PRO A 25 3.96 13.97 20.21
CA PRO A 25 2.84 14.53 20.96
C PRO A 25 2.16 13.46 21.82
N LYS A 26 1.83 13.82 23.06
CA LYS A 26 1.08 12.97 23.99
C LYS A 26 -0.40 12.95 23.56
N LEU A 27 -0.80 11.93 22.80
CA LEU A 27 -2.09 11.91 22.10
C LEU A 27 -3.32 12.05 23.01
N GLU A 28 -3.26 11.54 24.25
CA GLU A 28 -4.35 11.68 25.23
C GLU A 28 -4.65 13.15 25.56
N ALA A 29 -3.67 14.05 25.47
CA ALA A 29 -3.89 15.49 25.69
C ALA A 29 -4.66 16.18 24.57
N PHE A 30 -4.85 15.52 23.42
CA PHE A 30 -5.51 16.06 22.23
C PHE A 30 -6.86 15.42 21.92
N LYS A 31 -7.32 14.46 22.73
CA LYS A 31 -8.68 13.91 22.69
C LYS A 31 -9.61 14.85 23.47
N LYS A 32 -10.45 15.61 22.77
CA LYS A 32 -11.47 16.48 23.39
C LYS A 32 -12.83 15.80 23.48
N GLN A 33 -13.12 14.88 22.55
CA GLN A 33 -14.35 14.09 22.49
C GLN A 33 -14.02 12.61 22.23
N PRO A 34 -14.90 11.66 22.62
CA PRO A 34 -14.68 10.22 22.40
C PRO A 34 -14.47 9.82 20.94
N CYS A 35 -15.06 10.55 19.99
CA CYS A 35 -14.94 10.32 18.55
C CYS A 35 -13.72 11.01 17.90
N ASP A 36 -12.89 11.71 18.68
CA ASP A 36 -11.76 12.44 18.14
C ASP A 36 -10.65 11.50 17.68
N TYR A 37 -10.26 11.65 16.41
CA TYR A 37 -9.01 11.09 15.93
C TYR A 37 -7.84 11.96 16.39
N ALA A 38 -7.35 11.69 17.60
CA ALA A 38 -6.30 12.46 18.27
C ALA A 38 -5.05 12.74 17.40
N PRO A 39 -4.55 11.78 16.59
CA PRO A 39 -3.37 12.03 15.75
C PRO A 39 -3.52 13.21 14.78
N SER A 40 -4.71 13.45 14.21
CA SER A 40 -4.92 14.58 13.30
C SER A 40 -5.11 15.92 14.00
N LYS A 41 -5.27 15.92 15.33
CA LYS A 41 -5.45 17.15 16.13
C LYS A 41 -4.15 17.62 16.80
N ALA A 42 -3.14 16.75 16.86
CA ALA A 42 -1.85 17.08 17.44
C ALA A 42 -1.08 18.10 16.56
N PRO A 43 -0.27 19.01 17.15
CA PRO A 43 0.52 20.00 16.40
C PRO A 43 1.57 19.41 15.46
N VAL A 44 2.02 18.20 15.75
CA VAL A 44 2.92 17.37 14.92
C VAL A 44 2.28 16.00 14.80
N PHE A 45 2.37 15.37 13.63
CA PHE A 45 1.74 14.08 13.43
C PHE A 45 2.55 12.93 14.01
N TYR A 46 1.86 12.06 14.74
CA TYR A 46 2.32 10.72 15.10
C TYR A 46 1.10 9.81 15.29
N ASN A 47 1.13 8.63 14.68
CA ASN A 47 0.12 7.61 14.87
C ASN A 47 0.77 6.27 15.27
N PRO A 48 0.52 5.75 16.49
CA PRO A 48 1.05 4.46 16.93
C PRO A 48 0.49 3.28 16.12
N VAL A 49 -0.73 3.38 15.58
CA VAL A 49 -1.33 2.31 14.73
C VAL A 49 -0.51 2.08 13.46
N MET A 50 0.26 3.08 13.01
CA MET A 50 1.11 2.99 11.83
C MET A 50 2.47 2.33 12.10
N GLU A 51 2.72 1.79 13.31
CA GLU A 51 3.96 1.03 13.61
C GLU A 51 4.13 -0.16 12.65
N LEU A 52 3.05 -0.90 12.35
CA LEU A 52 3.07 -1.99 11.38
C LEU A 52 3.49 -1.51 9.98
N ASN A 53 3.00 -0.35 9.53
CA ASN A 53 3.37 0.22 8.23
C ASN A 53 4.87 0.52 8.19
N ARG A 54 5.40 1.12 9.27
CA ARG A 54 6.82 1.45 9.39
C ARG A 54 7.70 0.21 9.46
N ASP A 55 7.30 -0.82 10.21
CA ASP A 55 7.99 -2.13 10.25
C ASP A 55 8.08 -2.76 8.85
N VAL A 56 6.95 -2.82 8.14
CA VAL A 56 6.89 -3.36 6.78
C VAL A 56 7.75 -2.53 5.81
N SER A 57 7.77 -1.20 5.96
CA SER A 57 8.60 -0.31 5.14
C SER A 57 10.09 -0.56 5.36
N VAL A 58 10.54 -0.71 6.62
CA VAL A 58 11.93 -1.08 6.95
C VAL A 58 12.33 -2.39 6.27
N LEU A 59 11.47 -3.41 6.33
CA LEU A 59 11.73 -4.71 5.70
C LEU A 59 11.76 -4.63 4.18
N ALA A 60 10.83 -3.91 3.55
CA ALA A 60 10.78 -3.72 2.10
C ALA A 60 12.06 -3.02 1.61
N PHE A 61 12.51 -1.98 2.33
CA PHE A 61 13.68 -1.21 1.95
C PHE A 61 14.98 -1.98 2.19
N GLN A 62 15.05 -2.77 3.26
CA GLN A 62 16.17 -3.68 3.49
C GLN A 62 16.23 -4.79 2.42
N ALA A 63 15.09 -5.38 2.03
CA ALA A 63 15.03 -6.37 0.95
C ALA A 63 15.48 -5.75 -0.39
N TYR A 64 14.99 -4.55 -0.73
CA TYR A 64 15.43 -3.79 -1.89
C TYR A 64 16.94 -3.51 -1.87
N GLN A 65 17.47 -3.09 -0.72
CA GLN A 65 18.89 -2.81 -0.54
C GLN A 65 19.75 -4.05 -0.82
N ARG A 66 19.34 -5.22 -0.30
CA ARG A 66 20.03 -6.51 -0.56
C ARG A 66 20.02 -6.88 -2.04
N LEU A 67 18.89 -6.68 -2.72
CA LEU A 67 18.76 -6.98 -4.14
C LEU A 67 19.60 -6.04 -5.01
N CYS A 68 19.71 -4.76 -4.63
CA CYS A 68 20.50 -3.78 -5.37
C CYS A 68 22.01 -3.87 -5.08
N LYS A 69 22.42 -4.53 -3.99
CA LYS A 69 23.83 -4.78 -3.61
C LYS A 69 24.72 -3.53 -3.58
N ARG A 70 24.17 -2.41 -3.14
CA ARG A 70 24.90 -1.14 -2.98
C ARG A 70 24.30 -0.31 -1.87
N GLU A 71 24.96 0.79 -1.54
CA GLU A 71 24.36 1.75 -0.64
C GLU A 71 23.19 2.48 -1.31
N ILE A 72 22.19 2.81 -0.50
CA ILE A 72 20.96 3.44 -0.94
C ILE A 72 20.71 4.77 -0.23
N SER A 73 20.01 5.65 -0.92
CA SER A 73 19.55 6.96 -0.47
C SER A 73 18.02 6.97 -0.43
N ILE A 74 17.45 7.44 0.69
CA ILE A 74 16.01 7.41 0.95
C ILE A 74 15.50 8.82 1.16
N CYS A 75 14.31 9.12 0.61
CA CYS A 75 13.59 10.37 0.87
C CYS A 75 12.26 10.08 1.56
N ASP A 76 12.02 10.76 2.68
CA ASP A 76 10.73 10.85 3.38
C ASP A 76 10.29 12.33 3.38
N PRO A 77 9.52 12.76 2.36
CA PRO A 77 9.18 14.16 2.16
C PRO A 77 8.06 14.67 3.08
N LEU A 78 7.46 13.81 3.91
CA LEU A 78 6.27 14.06 4.74
C LEU A 78 6.46 13.46 6.14
N THR A 79 7.52 13.87 6.82
CA THR A 79 8.11 13.07 7.90
C THR A 79 7.40 13.17 9.26
N GLY A 80 6.56 14.20 9.48
CA GLY A 80 5.91 14.43 10.77
C GLY A 80 6.92 14.55 11.90
N SER A 81 6.90 13.61 12.85
CA SER A 81 7.86 13.57 13.95
C SER A 81 9.28 13.11 13.55
N GLY A 82 9.51 12.68 12.31
CA GLY A 82 10.79 12.14 11.86
C GLY A 82 10.95 10.63 12.05
N ILE A 83 10.02 9.98 12.77
CA ILE A 83 10.16 8.60 13.24
C ILE A 83 10.49 7.61 12.10
N ARG A 84 9.87 7.78 10.93
CA ARG A 84 10.02 6.91 9.77
C ARG A 84 11.46 6.98 9.22
N GLY A 85 11.95 8.18 8.90
CA GLY A 85 13.31 8.34 8.41
C GLY A 85 14.40 7.97 9.43
N ILE A 86 14.16 8.22 10.72
CA ILE A 86 15.08 7.81 11.80
C ILE A 86 15.18 6.28 11.86
N ARG A 87 14.04 5.57 11.81
CA ARG A 87 14.03 4.11 11.73
C ARG A 87 14.74 3.59 10.48
N PHE A 88 14.57 4.23 9.34
CA PHE A 88 15.30 3.84 8.12
C PHE A 88 16.82 3.94 8.30
N ALA A 89 17.32 5.04 8.86
CA ALA A 89 18.75 5.19 9.11
C ALA A 89 19.28 4.20 10.17
N ALA A 90 18.51 3.96 11.23
CA ALA A 90 18.91 3.12 12.36
C ALA A 90 18.83 1.60 12.07
N GLU A 91 17.84 1.17 11.28
CA GLU A 91 17.49 -0.24 11.16
C GLU A 91 17.89 -0.86 9.82
N ILE A 92 18.09 -0.06 8.77
CA ILE A 92 18.48 -0.54 7.44
C ILE A 92 20.01 -0.48 7.27
N GLN A 93 20.60 -1.59 6.84
CA GLN A 93 22.00 -1.69 6.47
C GLN A 93 22.25 -1.12 5.07
N GLY A 94 23.43 -0.54 4.84
CA GLY A 94 23.79 0.04 3.54
C GLY A 94 23.00 1.31 3.20
N ILE A 95 22.58 2.10 4.20
CA ILE A 95 22.09 3.47 3.95
C ILE A 95 23.28 4.41 3.81
N LYS A 96 23.36 5.07 2.64
CA LYS A 96 24.26 6.20 2.40
C LYS A 96 23.75 7.49 3.04
N LYS A 97 22.46 7.77 2.85
CA LYS A 97 21.82 9.01 3.31
C LYS A 97 20.31 8.86 3.40
N VAL A 98 19.71 9.43 4.44
CA VAL A 98 18.26 9.68 4.50
C VAL A 98 18.02 11.19 4.44
N VAL A 99 17.09 11.62 3.59
CA VAL A 99 16.60 13.00 3.57
C VAL A 99 15.16 12.99 4.05
N ILE A 100 14.89 13.74 5.11
CA ILE A 100 13.54 13.91 5.63
C ILE A 100 13.12 15.37 5.57
N SER A 101 11.84 15.62 5.35
CA SER A 101 11.30 16.98 5.31
C SER A 101 9.88 17.05 5.83
N ASP A 102 9.51 18.23 6.30
CA ASP A 102 8.13 18.60 6.58
C ASP A 102 7.95 20.08 6.26
N ILE A 103 6.73 20.49 5.92
CA ILE A 103 6.37 21.90 5.70
C ILE A 103 6.04 22.62 7.01
N ASN A 104 5.58 21.86 8.01
CA ASN A 104 5.26 22.39 9.33
C ASN A 104 6.56 22.63 10.12
N GLU A 105 6.77 23.86 10.57
CA GLU A 105 7.96 24.26 11.33
C GLU A 105 8.11 23.47 12.64
N ARG A 106 7.00 23.17 13.35
CA ARG A 106 7.03 22.34 14.57
C ARG A 106 7.47 20.91 14.24
N SER A 107 6.97 20.34 13.15
CA SER A 107 7.40 19.02 12.68
C SER A 107 8.89 19.00 12.35
N PHE A 108 9.37 20.02 11.62
CA PHE A 108 10.79 20.16 11.28
C PHE A 108 11.68 20.24 12.53
N LYS A 109 11.34 21.10 13.50
CA LYS A 109 12.11 21.24 14.75
C LYS A 109 12.08 19.95 15.59
N LEU A 110 10.92 19.30 15.69
CA LEU A 110 10.79 18.02 16.41
C LEU A 110 11.60 16.90 15.73
N ALA A 111 11.57 16.83 14.40
CA ALA A 111 12.35 15.85 13.63
C ALA A 111 13.85 16.08 13.82
N LEU A 112 14.34 17.33 13.79
CA LEU A 112 15.73 17.66 14.11
C LEU A 112 16.13 17.15 15.51
N HIS A 113 15.31 17.43 16.52
CA HIS A 113 15.56 16.95 17.88
C HIS A 113 15.58 15.42 17.94
N ASN A 114 14.63 14.74 17.31
CA ASN A 114 14.57 13.28 17.31
C ASN A 114 15.75 12.64 16.57
N VAL A 115 16.26 13.26 15.51
CA VAL A 115 17.50 12.81 14.85
C VAL A 115 18.69 12.91 15.81
N HIS A 116 18.83 14.03 16.52
CA HIS A 116 19.88 14.24 17.53
C HIS A 116 19.78 13.24 18.69
N LEU A 117 18.56 12.97 19.18
CA LEU A 117 18.29 12.01 20.25
C LEU A 117 18.82 10.60 19.92
N ASN A 118 18.86 10.23 18.64
CA ASN A 118 19.35 8.94 18.17
C ASN A 118 20.79 8.98 17.63
N LYS A 119 21.46 10.14 17.65
CA LYS A 119 22.84 10.33 17.15
C LYS A 119 23.00 9.94 15.67
N LEU A 120 22.11 10.43 14.81
CA LEU A 120 22.04 10.09 13.38
C LEU A 120 22.23 11.28 12.44
N GLU A 121 22.81 12.39 12.93
CA GLU A 121 23.00 13.63 12.19
C GLU A 121 23.95 13.49 10.99
N ASP A 122 24.87 12.53 11.05
CA ASP A 122 25.81 12.19 9.98
C ASP A 122 25.12 11.46 8.81
N ARG A 123 24.00 10.77 9.08
CA ARG A 123 23.27 9.95 8.10
C ARG A 123 21.96 10.59 7.63
N ILE A 124 21.37 11.48 8.43
CA ILE A 124 20.06 12.08 8.16
C ILE A 124 20.21 13.58 7.91
N THR A 125 19.67 14.07 6.79
CA THR A 125 19.46 15.50 6.55
C THR A 125 17.99 15.83 6.73
N VAL A 126 17.69 16.73 7.67
CA VAL A 126 16.33 17.27 7.88
C VAL A 126 16.19 18.59 7.13
N GLN A 127 15.10 18.78 6.39
CA GLN A 127 14.80 20.01 5.67
C GLN A 127 13.43 20.57 6.05
N HIS A 128 13.29 21.90 6.02
CA HIS A 128 12.01 22.59 6.16
C HIS A 128 11.55 23.02 4.77
N LYS A 129 10.87 22.11 4.06
CA LYS A 129 10.40 22.33 2.69
C LYS A 129 9.07 21.63 2.45
N ASP A 130 8.29 22.22 1.56
CA ASP A 130 7.21 21.50 0.87
C ASP A 130 7.76 20.24 0.18
N ALA A 131 6.95 19.17 0.20
CA ALA A 131 7.30 17.86 -0.34
C ALA A 131 7.62 17.90 -1.85
N ASN A 132 6.81 18.60 -2.65
CA ASN A 132 7.03 18.72 -4.10
C ASN A 132 8.27 19.56 -4.41
N CYS A 133 8.53 20.61 -3.63
CA CYS A 133 9.74 21.41 -3.73
C CYS A 133 10.99 20.56 -3.46
N LEU A 134 11.02 19.82 -2.34
CA LEU A 134 12.11 18.89 -2.01
C LEU A 134 12.34 17.88 -3.15
N LEU A 135 11.30 17.15 -3.54
CA LEU A 135 11.41 16.10 -4.55
C LEU A 135 11.87 16.66 -5.90
N SER A 136 11.39 17.84 -6.29
CA SER A 136 11.80 18.50 -7.53
C SER A 136 13.28 18.91 -7.52
N CYS A 137 13.85 19.31 -6.38
CA CYS A 137 15.29 19.57 -6.24
C CYS A 137 16.16 18.31 -6.49
N HIS A 138 15.55 17.12 -6.42
CA HIS A 138 16.21 15.82 -6.60
C HIS A 138 15.84 15.11 -7.92
N GLY A 139 15.19 15.79 -8.86
CA GLY A 139 14.83 15.22 -10.17
C GLY A 139 15.99 15.08 -11.17
N ALA A 140 17.11 15.77 -10.94
CA ALA A 140 18.26 15.79 -11.83
C ALA A 140 19.09 14.49 -11.75
N PRO A 141 19.75 14.06 -12.86
CA PRO A 141 20.71 12.95 -12.84
C PRO A 141 21.72 13.08 -11.69
N HIS A 142 22.12 11.95 -11.10
CA HIS A 142 23.03 11.84 -9.94
C HIS A 142 22.53 12.42 -8.60
N ARG A 143 21.41 13.17 -8.56
CA ARG A 143 20.79 13.67 -7.31
C ARG A 143 19.59 12.84 -6.84
N ARG A 144 19.07 11.98 -7.71
CA ARG A 144 17.90 11.13 -7.47
C ARG A 144 18.11 10.12 -6.36
N PHE A 145 17.03 9.80 -5.66
CA PHE A 145 16.97 8.81 -4.60
C PHE A 145 16.83 7.39 -5.13
N ASP A 146 17.21 6.44 -4.28
CA ASP A 146 16.95 5.02 -4.50
C ASP A 146 15.55 4.64 -4.05
N ILE A 147 15.08 5.28 -2.99
CA ILE A 147 13.74 5.06 -2.44
C ILE A 147 13.09 6.41 -2.14
N VAL A 148 11.82 6.55 -2.49
CA VAL A 148 10.97 7.67 -2.07
C VAL A 148 9.75 7.09 -1.38
N ASP A 149 9.53 7.48 -0.13
CA ASP A 149 8.39 7.06 0.68
C ASP A 149 7.36 8.19 0.78
N VAL A 150 6.25 8.09 0.05
CA VAL A 150 5.14 9.05 0.09
C VAL A 150 4.07 8.52 1.04
N ASP A 151 4.01 9.09 2.25
CA ASP A 151 3.07 8.71 3.32
C ASP A 151 2.25 9.93 3.82
N PRO A 152 1.31 10.46 3.01
CA PRO A 152 0.54 11.63 3.37
C PRO A 152 -0.71 11.30 4.18
N PHE A 153 -1.34 12.35 4.68
CA PHE A 153 -2.74 12.29 5.07
C PHE A 153 -3.66 12.21 3.85
N GLY A 154 -4.42 11.13 3.75
CA GLY A 154 -5.40 10.93 2.69
C GLY A 154 -4.75 10.46 1.41
N SER A 155 -4.80 11.30 0.37
CA SER A 155 -4.40 10.92 -0.99
C SER A 155 -2.94 11.25 -1.27
N PRO A 156 -2.16 10.31 -1.84
CA PRO A 156 -0.78 10.56 -2.26
C PRO A 156 -0.65 11.27 -3.62
N VAL A 157 -1.74 11.32 -4.38
CA VAL A 157 -1.82 11.88 -5.74
C VAL A 157 -1.05 13.20 -5.93
N PRO A 158 -1.15 14.20 -5.03
CA PRO A 158 -0.47 15.49 -5.22
C PRO A 158 1.07 15.44 -5.25
N TYR A 159 1.68 14.34 -4.83
CA TYR A 159 3.14 14.23 -4.69
C TYR A 159 3.78 13.28 -5.71
N LEU A 160 2.98 12.48 -6.41
CA LEU A 160 3.48 11.34 -7.20
C LEU A 160 4.28 11.76 -8.44
N ASP A 161 3.89 12.83 -9.13
CA ASP A 161 4.66 13.36 -10.28
C ASP A 161 6.08 13.76 -9.87
N SER A 162 6.25 14.40 -8.72
CA SER A 162 7.58 14.78 -8.21
C SER A 162 8.33 13.57 -7.66
N ALA A 163 7.64 12.65 -6.99
CA ALA A 163 8.24 11.45 -6.43
C ALA A 163 8.85 10.54 -7.51
N VAL A 164 8.12 10.32 -8.61
CA VAL A 164 8.61 9.51 -9.73
C VAL A 164 9.86 10.14 -10.37
N ARG A 165 9.87 11.46 -10.60
CA ARG A 165 11.04 12.17 -11.15
C ARG A 165 12.25 12.14 -10.21
N ALA A 166 12.02 12.13 -8.90
CA ALA A 166 13.06 12.09 -7.88
C ALA A 166 13.69 10.70 -7.71
N LEU A 167 13.13 9.65 -8.32
CA LEU A 167 13.66 8.29 -8.26
C LEU A 167 14.65 8.01 -9.39
N ARG A 168 15.76 7.35 -9.08
CA ARG A 168 16.71 6.89 -10.09
C ARG A 168 16.20 5.62 -10.78
N ASN A 169 16.88 5.21 -11.85
CA ASN A 169 16.52 3.97 -12.54
C ASN A 169 16.60 2.77 -11.58
N LYS A 170 15.60 1.89 -11.65
CA LYS A 170 15.40 0.77 -10.70
C LYS A 170 15.14 1.21 -9.25
N GLY A 171 14.80 2.49 -9.02
CA GLY A 171 14.38 3.01 -7.73
C GLY A 171 13.05 2.41 -7.25
N LEU A 172 12.82 2.43 -5.94
CA LEU A 172 11.60 1.93 -5.30
C LEU A 172 10.74 3.10 -4.83
N LEU A 173 9.52 3.19 -5.35
CA LEU A 173 8.49 4.07 -4.85
C LEU A 173 7.66 3.32 -3.81
N ALA A 174 7.48 3.90 -2.63
CA ALA A 174 6.55 3.41 -1.63
C ALA A 174 5.45 4.44 -1.42
N VAL A 175 4.19 4.04 -1.56
CA VAL A 175 3.04 4.95 -1.57
C VAL A 175 1.98 4.47 -0.59
N THR A 176 1.61 5.31 0.37
CA THR A 176 0.44 5.08 1.23
C THR A 176 -0.73 5.90 0.74
N ALA A 177 -1.93 5.31 0.76
CA ALA A 177 -3.18 6.06 0.70
C ALA A 177 -4.07 5.69 1.89
N THR A 178 -4.53 6.71 2.62
CA THR A 178 -5.46 6.55 3.75
C THR A 178 -6.88 7.00 3.39
N ASP A 179 -7.11 7.55 2.20
CA ASP A 179 -8.44 7.94 1.72
C ASP A 179 -9.20 6.77 1.06
N LEU A 180 -9.46 5.73 1.86
CA LEU A 180 -10.17 4.53 1.40
C LEU A 180 -11.62 4.79 0.97
N ALA A 181 -12.30 5.81 1.52
CA ALA A 181 -13.69 6.09 1.15
C ALA A 181 -13.89 6.38 -0.34
N PRO A 182 -13.08 7.26 -0.98
CA PRO A 182 -13.01 7.33 -2.44
C PRO A 182 -12.67 5.99 -3.10
N LEU A 183 -11.54 5.38 -2.75
CA LEU A 183 -10.99 4.21 -3.45
C LEU A 183 -11.88 2.96 -3.38
N CYS A 184 -12.63 2.78 -2.30
CA CYS A 184 -13.57 1.68 -2.10
C CYS A 184 -14.99 1.99 -2.59
N GLY A 185 -15.20 3.11 -3.28
CA GLY A 185 -16.45 3.43 -3.96
C GLY A 185 -17.52 4.15 -3.15
N ILE A 186 -17.25 4.54 -1.90
CA ILE A 186 -18.19 5.38 -1.10
C ILE A 186 -18.32 6.76 -1.74
N HIS A 187 -17.21 7.32 -2.21
CA HIS A 187 -17.17 8.61 -2.90
C HIS A 187 -16.60 8.48 -4.32
N ALA A 188 -17.33 7.76 -5.19
CA ALA A 188 -16.87 7.44 -6.54
C ALA A 188 -16.42 8.65 -7.37
N LYS A 189 -17.15 9.78 -7.32
CA LYS A 189 -16.75 11.02 -8.02
C LYS A 189 -15.40 11.55 -7.54
N ALA A 190 -15.10 11.43 -6.24
CA ALA A 190 -13.81 11.84 -5.69
C ALA A 190 -12.67 10.91 -6.15
N CYS A 191 -12.95 9.61 -6.25
CA CYS A 191 -11.99 8.64 -6.77
C CYS A 191 -11.63 8.94 -8.23
N ILE A 192 -12.63 9.18 -9.08
CA ILE A 192 -12.40 9.53 -10.50
C ILE A 192 -11.55 10.80 -10.61
N ARG A 193 -11.86 11.86 -9.84
CA ARG A 193 -11.10 13.11 -9.89
C ARG A 193 -9.64 12.96 -9.44
N LYS A 194 -9.38 12.12 -8.42
CA LYS A 194 -8.04 11.96 -7.83
C LYS A 194 -7.20 10.92 -8.57
N TYR A 195 -7.78 9.76 -8.85
CA TYR A 195 -7.07 8.56 -9.32
C TYR A 195 -7.33 8.27 -10.81
N GLY A 196 -8.26 8.97 -11.45
CA GLY A 196 -8.57 8.77 -12.87
C GLY A 196 -9.38 7.50 -13.20
N GLY A 197 -9.65 6.65 -12.21
CA GLY A 197 -10.43 5.42 -12.36
C GLY A 197 -11.74 5.43 -11.59
N LYS A 198 -12.75 4.74 -12.13
CA LYS A 198 -14.02 4.46 -11.46
C LYS A 198 -13.85 3.31 -10.47
N PRO A 199 -14.17 3.49 -9.18
CA PRO A 199 -14.18 2.40 -8.20
C PRO A 199 -15.50 1.62 -8.24
N LEU A 200 -15.51 0.44 -7.62
CA LEU A 200 -16.72 -0.29 -7.30
C LEU A 200 -16.76 -0.64 -5.81
N ARG A 201 -17.98 -0.63 -5.25
CA ARG A 201 -18.24 -1.06 -3.88
C ARG A 201 -18.52 -2.57 -3.85
N THR A 202 -17.46 -3.35 -3.98
CA THR A 202 -17.48 -4.82 -3.95
C THR A 202 -16.82 -5.36 -2.68
N GLU A 203 -16.98 -6.65 -2.41
CA GLU A 203 -16.31 -7.37 -1.33
C GLU A 203 -14.77 -7.37 -1.46
N TYR A 204 -14.28 -7.12 -2.68
CA TYR A 204 -12.86 -6.97 -3.02
C TYR A 204 -12.42 -5.51 -3.27
N CYS A 205 -13.16 -4.54 -2.75
CA CYS A 205 -12.87 -3.11 -2.93
C CYS A 205 -11.46 -2.69 -2.46
N HIS A 206 -10.87 -3.35 -1.46
CA HIS A 206 -9.49 -3.07 -1.02
C HIS A 206 -8.45 -3.46 -2.07
N GLU A 207 -8.68 -4.54 -2.82
CA GLU A 207 -7.82 -4.87 -3.96
C GLU A 207 -8.03 -3.87 -5.11
N LEU A 208 -9.29 -3.49 -5.39
CA LEU A 208 -9.56 -2.44 -6.38
C LEU A 208 -8.85 -1.13 -6.01
N ALA A 209 -8.84 -0.78 -4.73
CA ALA A 209 -8.13 0.40 -4.22
C ALA A 209 -6.63 0.34 -4.54
N VAL A 210 -5.97 -0.80 -4.26
CA VAL A 210 -4.56 -1.03 -4.59
C VAL A 210 -4.31 -0.92 -6.10
N ARG A 211 -5.19 -1.51 -6.92
CA ARG A 211 -5.07 -1.50 -8.38
C ARG A 211 -5.34 -0.14 -9.00
N LEU A 212 -6.28 0.63 -8.45
CA LEU A 212 -6.55 2.03 -8.85
C LEU A 212 -5.35 2.92 -8.53
N LEU A 213 -4.79 2.81 -7.32
CA LEU A 213 -3.58 3.55 -6.94
C LEU A 213 -2.39 3.16 -7.84
N SER A 214 -2.19 1.86 -8.07
CA SER A 214 -1.12 1.36 -8.94
C SER A 214 -1.29 1.82 -10.39
N GLY A 215 -2.54 1.83 -10.90
CA GLY A 215 -2.86 2.33 -12.23
C GLY A 215 -2.60 3.83 -12.38
N TYR A 216 -2.92 4.62 -11.36
CA TYR A 216 -2.57 6.04 -11.32
C TYR A 216 -1.06 6.26 -11.36
N VAL A 217 -0.30 5.50 -10.54
CA VAL A 217 1.18 5.56 -10.55
C VAL A 217 1.73 5.18 -11.92
N ALA A 218 1.18 4.16 -12.59
CA ALA A 218 1.59 3.76 -13.93
C ALA A 218 1.42 4.89 -14.96
N ILE A 219 0.27 5.57 -14.94
CA ILE A 219 0.00 6.71 -15.84
C ILE A 219 0.95 7.89 -15.56
N VAL A 220 1.17 8.22 -14.29
CA VAL A 220 2.09 9.32 -13.91
C VAL A 220 3.52 9.01 -14.38
N ALA A 221 3.97 7.77 -14.19
CA ALA A 221 5.29 7.35 -14.63
C ALA A 221 5.42 7.33 -16.16
N ALA A 222 4.40 6.84 -16.86
CA ALA A 222 4.42 6.73 -18.32
C ALA A 222 4.57 8.10 -19.01
N LYS A 223 3.98 9.17 -18.46
CA LYS A 223 4.16 10.55 -18.94
C LYS A 223 5.62 11.04 -18.95
N GLN A 224 6.51 10.32 -18.26
CA GLN A 224 7.94 10.63 -18.13
C GLN A 224 8.82 9.54 -18.78
N ASP A 225 8.26 8.71 -19.66
CA ASP A 225 8.91 7.53 -20.26
C ASP A 225 9.44 6.54 -19.20
N ILE A 226 8.70 6.36 -18.11
CA ILE A 226 9.04 5.42 -17.03
C ILE A 226 7.95 4.35 -16.91
N GLY A 227 8.37 3.09 -16.92
CA GLY A 227 7.50 1.96 -16.55
C GLY A 227 7.56 1.67 -15.05
N ILE A 228 6.55 0.97 -14.54
CA ILE A 228 6.49 0.48 -13.17
C ILE A 228 6.30 -1.03 -13.12
N ARG A 229 6.77 -1.62 -12.01
CA ARG A 229 6.44 -2.98 -11.59
C ARG A 229 6.11 -2.96 -10.10
N VAL A 230 4.88 -3.32 -9.75
CA VAL A 230 4.50 -3.48 -8.34
C VAL A 230 5.18 -4.73 -7.79
N VAL A 231 6.00 -4.57 -6.75
CA VAL A 231 6.75 -5.67 -6.13
C VAL A 231 6.08 -6.17 -4.85
N PHE A 232 5.32 -5.31 -4.18
CA PHE A 232 4.56 -5.67 -3.00
C PHE A 232 3.44 -4.65 -2.77
N SER A 233 2.34 -5.08 -2.19
CA SER A 233 1.27 -4.20 -1.74
C SER A 233 0.60 -4.82 -0.52
N HIS A 234 -0.11 -4.00 0.26
CA HIS A 234 -1.01 -4.55 1.26
C HIS A 234 -2.14 -3.57 1.60
N SER A 235 -3.26 -4.13 2.02
CA SER A 235 -4.29 -3.40 2.78
C SER A 235 -4.17 -3.78 4.24
N SER A 236 -4.08 -2.81 5.13
CA SER A 236 -4.00 -3.07 6.57
C SER A 236 -4.71 -1.97 7.33
N ASP A 237 -5.62 -2.38 8.22
CA ASP A 237 -6.43 -1.48 9.03
C ASP A 237 -7.19 -0.46 8.15
N HIS A 238 -6.78 0.82 8.14
CA HIS A 238 -7.44 1.90 7.40
C HIS A 238 -6.57 2.55 6.31
N TYR A 239 -5.58 1.82 5.78
CA TYR A 239 -4.76 2.29 4.66
C TYR A 239 -4.43 1.17 3.68
N ILE A 240 -4.10 1.57 2.45
CA ILE A 240 -3.43 0.72 1.47
C ILE A 240 -2.01 1.23 1.25
N ARG A 241 -1.13 0.30 0.90
CA ARG A 241 0.28 0.56 0.64
C ARG A 241 0.71 -0.16 -0.62
N VAL A 242 1.45 0.54 -1.48
CA VAL A 242 2.00 0.01 -2.73
C VAL A 242 3.49 0.28 -2.79
N TYR A 243 4.28 -0.75 -3.09
CA TYR A 243 5.71 -0.67 -3.37
C TYR A 243 5.91 -0.99 -4.86
N ALA A 244 6.34 0.00 -5.64
CA ALA A 244 6.53 -0.11 -7.07
C ALA A 244 7.97 0.22 -7.44
N GLN A 245 8.64 -0.69 -8.14
CA GLN A 245 9.96 -0.41 -8.72
C GLN A 245 9.77 0.25 -10.08
N ILE A 246 10.53 1.32 -10.35
CA ILE A 246 10.49 2.05 -11.61
C ILE A 246 11.57 1.57 -12.60
N ASP A 247 11.31 1.71 -13.90
CA ASP A 247 12.25 1.37 -14.97
C ASP A 247 12.20 2.42 -16.08
N TYR A 248 13.32 3.09 -16.36
CA TYR A 248 13.37 4.13 -17.38
C TYR A 248 13.35 3.54 -18.80
N GLY A 249 12.61 4.19 -19.69
CA GLY A 249 12.56 3.94 -21.12
C GLY A 249 11.13 3.90 -21.65
N ALA A 250 10.89 4.51 -22.81
CA ALA A 250 9.58 4.57 -23.47
C ALA A 250 8.93 3.17 -23.63
N LYS A 251 9.70 2.15 -24.05
CA LYS A 251 9.20 0.76 -24.16
C LYS A 251 8.69 0.20 -22.81
N LYS A 252 9.30 0.61 -21.70
CA LYS A 252 8.87 0.21 -20.35
C LYS A 252 7.59 0.95 -19.97
N ALA A 253 7.48 2.23 -20.28
CA ALA A 253 6.25 3.00 -20.14
C ALA A 253 5.10 2.38 -20.95
N ASP A 254 5.33 2.05 -22.23
CA ASP A 254 4.34 1.39 -23.10
C ASP A 254 3.84 0.08 -22.49
N THR A 255 4.75 -0.71 -21.91
CA THR A 255 4.39 -1.97 -21.23
C THR A 255 3.48 -1.69 -20.04
N SER A 256 3.81 -0.71 -19.19
CA SER A 256 2.97 -0.35 -18.04
C SER A 256 1.61 0.21 -18.44
N VAL A 257 1.51 0.97 -19.54
CA VAL A 257 0.22 1.46 -20.05
C VAL A 257 -0.65 0.30 -20.56
N LYS A 258 -0.04 -0.69 -21.24
CA LYS A 258 -0.74 -1.91 -21.68
C LYS A 258 -1.27 -2.75 -20.53
N SER A 259 -0.65 -2.67 -19.36
CA SER A 259 -1.08 -3.36 -18.14
C SER A 259 -2.30 -2.74 -17.46
N LEU A 260 -2.87 -1.67 -18.02
CA LEU A 260 -4.09 -1.05 -17.53
C LEU A 260 -5.33 -1.66 -18.18
N GLY A 261 -6.41 -1.73 -17.42
CA GLY A 261 -7.71 -2.13 -17.95
C GLY A 261 -8.79 -2.05 -16.89
N TYR A 262 -9.78 -2.92 -17.01
CA TYR A 262 -11.04 -2.84 -16.30
C TYR A 262 -11.40 -4.19 -15.67
N VAL A 263 -12.07 -4.12 -14.52
CA VAL A 263 -12.73 -5.28 -13.90
C VAL A 263 -14.22 -5.11 -14.10
N LEU A 264 -14.84 -6.04 -14.81
CA LEU A 264 -16.29 -6.14 -14.98
C LEU A 264 -16.85 -6.98 -13.83
N HIS A 265 -18.01 -6.59 -13.31
CA HIS A 265 -18.64 -7.26 -12.17
C HIS A 265 -20.16 -7.26 -12.27
N CYS A 266 -20.76 -8.44 -12.09
CA CYS A 266 -22.20 -8.61 -11.93
C CYS A 266 -22.56 -8.65 -10.45
N PHE A 267 -23.31 -7.65 -9.96
CA PHE A 267 -23.81 -7.62 -8.58
C PHE A 267 -24.93 -8.64 -8.29
N ASN A 268 -25.45 -9.31 -9.32
CA ASN A 268 -26.49 -10.32 -9.15
C ASN A 268 -25.91 -11.70 -8.83
N CYS A 269 -24.98 -12.20 -9.66
CA CYS A 269 -24.39 -13.53 -9.52
C CYS A 269 -22.91 -13.55 -9.11
N PHE A 270 -22.29 -12.38 -8.87
CA PHE A 270 -20.86 -12.23 -8.57
C PHE A 270 -19.90 -12.63 -9.69
N HIS A 271 -20.41 -12.87 -10.91
CA HIS A 271 -19.56 -13.03 -12.09
C HIS A 271 -18.65 -11.82 -12.26
N ARG A 272 -17.43 -12.08 -12.71
CA ARG A 272 -16.42 -11.07 -12.94
C ARG A 272 -15.44 -11.52 -14.00
N GLU A 273 -14.95 -10.55 -14.75
CA GLU A 273 -14.00 -10.77 -15.83
C GLU A 273 -13.15 -9.52 -16.02
N LEU A 274 -12.04 -9.68 -16.73
CA LEU A 274 -11.09 -8.61 -17.01
C LEU A 274 -11.30 -8.13 -18.45
N ALA A 275 -11.12 -6.84 -18.67
CA ALA A 275 -11.15 -6.26 -20.02
C ALA A 275 -10.03 -5.24 -20.17
N GLU A 276 -9.22 -5.33 -21.23
CA GLU A 276 -8.20 -4.33 -21.56
C GLU A 276 -8.83 -3.05 -22.10
N VAL A 277 -9.91 -3.19 -22.88
CA VAL A 277 -10.66 -2.09 -23.49
C VAL A 277 -12.11 -2.16 -23.05
N LEU A 278 -12.67 -1.02 -22.67
CA LEU A 278 -14.06 -0.93 -22.27
C LEU A 278 -14.95 -0.66 -23.51
N SER A 279 -15.86 -1.58 -23.81
CA SER A 279 -16.93 -1.40 -24.81
C SER A 279 -18.31 -1.53 -24.16
N PRO A 280 -19.35 -0.82 -24.63
CA PRO A 280 -20.70 -0.88 -24.05
C PRO A 280 -21.26 -2.29 -23.94
N GLN A 281 -21.01 -3.12 -24.96
CA GLN A 281 -21.51 -4.49 -25.05
C GLN A 281 -21.03 -5.37 -23.87
N LEU A 282 -19.81 -5.13 -23.38
CA LEU A 282 -19.21 -5.91 -22.30
C LEU A 282 -19.92 -5.75 -20.95
N PHE A 283 -20.71 -4.70 -20.76
CA PHE A 283 -21.40 -4.47 -19.48
C PHE A 283 -22.93 -4.36 -19.59
N GLU A 284 -23.49 -4.66 -20.76
CA GLU A 284 -24.94 -4.73 -20.97
C GLU A 284 -25.57 -5.96 -20.34
N LYS A 285 -24.96 -7.14 -20.55
CA LYS A 285 -25.49 -8.44 -20.07
C LYS A 285 -24.37 -9.32 -19.54
N CYS A 286 -24.56 -9.82 -18.33
CA CYS A 286 -23.71 -10.82 -17.72
C CYS A 286 -23.82 -12.15 -18.47
N PRO A 287 -22.69 -12.80 -18.81
CA PRO A 287 -22.70 -14.07 -19.54
C PRO A 287 -23.30 -15.23 -18.72
N GLU A 288 -23.32 -15.13 -17.38
CA GLU A 288 -23.85 -16.19 -16.51
C GLU A 288 -25.36 -16.03 -16.21
N CYS A 289 -25.83 -14.81 -15.95
CA CYS A 289 -27.20 -14.59 -15.47
C CYS A 289 -28.02 -13.56 -16.27
N GLY A 290 -27.46 -12.99 -17.34
CA GLY A 290 -28.13 -11.99 -18.19
C GLY A 290 -28.36 -10.62 -17.55
N SER A 291 -28.05 -10.44 -16.26
CA SER A 291 -28.19 -9.16 -15.55
C SER A 291 -27.16 -8.14 -16.01
N LYS A 292 -27.46 -6.84 -15.84
CA LYS A 292 -26.51 -5.76 -16.15
C LYS A 292 -25.22 -5.89 -15.32
N MET A 293 -24.08 -5.64 -15.95
CA MET A 293 -22.78 -5.59 -15.25
C MET A 293 -22.39 -4.14 -14.95
N SER A 294 -21.53 -3.98 -13.94
CA SER A 294 -20.81 -2.75 -13.66
C SER A 294 -19.33 -2.96 -13.92
N TRP A 295 -18.55 -1.89 -13.83
CA TRP A 295 -17.13 -1.91 -14.15
C TRP A 295 -16.34 -0.98 -13.23
N ALA A 296 -15.11 -1.38 -12.91
CA ALA A 296 -14.08 -0.60 -12.25
C ALA A 296 -12.91 -0.37 -13.22
N GLY A 297 -12.29 0.81 -13.18
CA GLY A 297 -11.08 1.13 -13.95
C GLY A 297 -11.08 2.51 -14.62
N PRO A 298 -10.07 2.86 -15.42
CA PRO A 298 -8.88 2.04 -15.66
C PRO A 298 -8.09 1.81 -14.36
N LEU A 299 -7.56 0.61 -14.20
CA LEU A 299 -6.79 0.17 -13.03
C LEU A 299 -5.70 -0.82 -13.46
N TRP A 300 -4.76 -1.11 -12.57
CA TRP A 300 -3.66 -2.05 -12.83
C TRP A 300 -4.14 -3.50 -12.86
N LEU A 301 -3.97 -4.18 -14.00
CA LEU A 301 -4.33 -5.60 -14.17
C LEU A 301 -3.16 -6.56 -13.94
N GLU A 302 -1.92 -6.08 -13.92
CA GLU A 302 -0.76 -6.93 -13.67
C GLU A 302 -0.62 -7.34 -12.19
N LYS A 303 0.41 -8.13 -11.91
CA LYS A 303 0.79 -8.58 -10.55
C LYS A 303 0.95 -7.39 -9.60
N ILE A 304 0.49 -7.60 -8.36
CA ILE A 304 0.62 -6.65 -7.23
C ILE A 304 1.51 -7.20 -6.10
N PHE A 305 2.11 -8.37 -6.32
CA PHE A 305 3.09 -9.02 -5.46
C PHE A 305 4.15 -9.69 -6.33
N ASP A 306 5.41 -9.62 -5.90
CA ASP A 306 6.51 -10.40 -6.44
C ASP A 306 6.93 -11.44 -5.40
N SER A 307 6.81 -12.73 -5.76
CA SER A 307 7.07 -13.85 -4.83
C SER A 307 8.49 -13.83 -4.24
N ASN A 308 9.48 -13.45 -5.05
CA ASN A 308 10.88 -13.35 -4.61
C ASN A 308 11.08 -12.19 -3.64
N PHE A 309 10.43 -11.05 -3.89
CA PHE A 309 10.46 -9.89 -3.01
C PHE A 309 9.76 -10.18 -1.67
N CYS A 310 8.59 -10.83 -1.70
CA CYS A 310 7.89 -11.29 -0.50
C CYS A 310 8.75 -12.24 0.34
N GLU A 311 9.44 -13.20 -0.30
CA GLU A 311 10.36 -14.11 0.39
C GLU A 311 11.57 -13.36 0.98
N ALA A 312 12.15 -12.41 0.24
CA ALA A 312 13.25 -11.58 0.74
C ALA A 312 12.82 -10.78 1.99
N MET A 313 11.65 -10.15 1.96
CA MET A 313 11.10 -9.46 3.13
C MET A 313 10.87 -10.41 4.32
N LYS A 314 10.40 -11.63 4.06
CA LYS A 314 10.16 -12.65 5.09
C LYS A 314 11.48 -13.09 5.74
N GLN A 315 12.55 -13.21 4.96
CA GLN A 315 13.89 -13.49 5.47
C GLN A 315 14.43 -12.36 6.33
N GLU A 316 14.26 -11.10 5.92
CA GLU A 316 14.66 -9.96 6.75
C GLU A 316 13.85 -9.88 8.03
N ASN A 317 12.54 -10.20 8.01
CA ASN A 317 11.70 -10.20 9.20
C ASN A 317 12.21 -11.18 10.27
N LYS A 318 12.77 -12.34 9.87
CA LYS A 318 13.39 -13.32 10.79
C LYS A 318 14.64 -12.76 11.50
N ARG A 319 15.29 -11.74 10.94
CA ARG A 319 16.49 -11.10 11.50
C ARG A 319 16.16 -9.90 12.40
N THR A 320 14.88 -9.55 12.50
CA THR A 320 14.39 -8.43 13.33
C THR A 320 13.63 -8.95 14.55
N SER A 321 13.54 -8.11 15.57
CA SER A 321 12.77 -8.37 16.79
C SER A 321 11.56 -7.43 16.87
N PHE A 322 10.85 -7.21 15.76
CA PHE A 322 9.69 -6.33 15.74
C PHE A 322 8.51 -6.93 16.51
N ARG A 323 7.74 -6.08 17.18
CA ARG A 323 6.53 -6.49 17.89
C ARG A 323 5.52 -7.14 16.94
N ASN A 324 5.46 -6.64 15.71
CA ASN A 324 4.57 -7.13 14.66
C ASN A 324 5.11 -8.32 13.86
N SER A 325 6.27 -8.93 14.21
CA SER A 325 6.92 -9.95 13.38
C SER A 325 6.01 -11.12 13.01
N ARG A 326 5.11 -11.58 13.90
CA ARG A 326 4.14 -12.65 13.59
C ARG A 326 3.09 -12.21 12.57
N LYS A 327 2.51 -11.01 12.75
CA LYS A 327 1.52 -10.43 11.83
C LYS A 327 2.13 -10.22 10.44
N ILE A 328 3.36 -9.69 10.38
CA ILE A 328 4.13 -9.50 9.16
C ILE A 328 4.44 -10.83 8.47
N THR A 329 4.89 -11.85 9.22
CA THR A 329 5.18 -13.18 8.63
C THR A 329 3.94 -13.79 7.99
N LYS A 330 2.77 -13.65 8.63
CA LYS A 330 1.49 -14.11 8.06
C LYS A 330 1.14 -13.32 6.80
N LEU A 331 1.21 -11.99 6.85
CA LEU A 331 0.96 -11.10 5.71
C LEU A 331 1.84 -11.49 4.50
N LEU A 332 3.15 -11.62 4.70
CA LEU A 332 4.10 -11.94 3.64
C LEU A 332 3.91 -13.36 3.09
N SER A 333 3.48 -14.31 3.91
CA SER A 333 3.18 -15.67 3.44
C SER A 333 1.93 -15.68 2.55
N LEU A 334 0.85 -15.02 2.98
CA LEU A 334 -0.35 -14.87 2.16
C LEU A 334 -0.04 -14.13 0.85
N ALA A 335 0.67 -13.00 0.92
CA ALA A 335 1.04 -12.23 -0.28
C ALA A 335 1.93 -13.01 -1.26
N LYS A 336 2.77 -13.93 -0.76
CA LYS A 336 3.57 -14.84 -1.59
C LYS A 336 2.67 -15.84 -2.33
N ASP A 337 1.73 -16.45 -1.63
CA ASP A 337 0.78 -17.41 -2.20
C ASP A 337 -0.18 -16.74 -3.20
N GLU A 338 -0.50 -15.45 -2.98
CA GLU A 338 -1.32 -14.62 -3.86
C GLU A 338 -0.61 -14.17 -5.15
N ALA A 339 0.72 -14.28 -5.26
CA ALA A 339 1.49 -13.67 -6.34
C ALA A 339 1.13 -14.19 -7.75
N GLU A 340 0.76 -15.46 -7.85
CA GLU A 340 0.32 -16.11 -9.09
C GLU A 340 -1.19 -16.40 -9.10
N ALA A 341 -1.93 -15.88 -8.11
CA ALA A 341 -3.36 -16.13 -7.99
C ALA A 341 -4.17 -15.16 -8.85
N PRO A 342 -5.41 -15.53 -9.23
CA PRO A 342 -6.26 -14.67 -10.05
C PRO A 342 -6.57 -13.32 -9.39
N ILE A 343 -6.81 -12.31 -10.24
CA ILE A 343 -7.24 -10.98 -9.81
C ILE A 343 -8.60 -11.08 -9.10
N THR A 344 -8.78 -10.26 -8.07
CA THR A 344 -9.93 -10.25 -7.15
C THR A 344 -10.05 -11.53 -6.31
N TYR A 345 -10.99 -11.51 -5.36
CA TYR A 345 -11.28 -12.64 -4.48
C TYR A 345 -12.77 -12.70 -4.18
N TYR A 346 -13.25 -13.86 -3.75
CA TYR A 346 -14.60 -14.08 -3.25
C TYR A 346 -14.59 -14.07 -1.72
N VAL A 347 -15.52 -13.36 -1.09
CA VAL A 347 -15.71 -13.41 0.37
C VAL A 347 -16.85 -14.36 0.68
N LEU A 348 -16.55 -15.46 1.38
CA LEU A 348 -17.54 -16.51 1.64
C LEU A 348 -18.78 -15.98 2.33
N ASP A 349 -18.60 -15.17 3.36
CA ASP A 349 -19.69 -14.61 4.17
C ASP A 349 -20.63 -13.74 3.31
N TYR A 350 -20.07 -12.97 2.37
CA TYR A 350 -20.82 -12.08 1.50
C TYR A 350 -21.69 -12.85 0.48
N ILE A 351 -21.14 -13.93 -0.07
CA ILE A 351 -21.84 -14.76 -1.06
C ILE A 351 -22.88 -15.64 -0.36
N SER A 352 -22.53 -16.24 0.78
CA SER A 352 -23.45 -17.05 1.57
C SER A 352 -24.65 -16.26 2.06
N ASP A 353 -24.47 -15.00 2.48
CA ASP A 353 -25.58 -14.10 2.86
C ASP A 353 -26.55 -13.89 1.69
N LYS A 354 -26.02 -13.59 0.49
CA LYS A 354 -26.83 -13.43 -0.72
C LYS A 354 -27.57 -14.71 -1.13
N LEU A 355 -26.97 -15.87 -0.89
CA LEU A 355 -27.56 -17.18 -1.18
C LEU A 355 -28.46 -17.71 -0.06
N SER A 356 -28.53 -17.03 1.09
CA SER A 356 -29.19 -17.54 2.31
C SER A 356 -28.71 -18.95 2.69
N SER A 357 -27.39 -19.17 2.65
CA SER A 357 -26.75 -20.47 2.87
C SER A 357 -25.82 -20.46 4.07
N VAL A 358 -25.53 -21.64 4.62
CA VAL A 358 -24.55 -21.81 5.71
C VAL A 358 -23.17 -21.38 5.22
N VAL A 359 -22.43 -20.72 6.09
CA VAL A 359 -21.09 -20.23 5.76
C VAL A 359 -20.05 -21.31 6.13
N PRO A 360 -19.40 -21.99 5.16
CA PRO A 360 -18.37 -22.97 5.49
C PRO A 360 -17.10 -22.32 6.04
N SER A 361 -16.23 -23.12 6.65
CA SER A 361 -14.89 -22.65 7.01
C SER A 361 -14.03 -22.41 5.75
N VAL A 362 -13.12 -21.43 5.80
CA VAL A 362 -12.20 -21.13 4.69
C VAL A 362 -11.40 -22.38 4.30
N SER A 363 -10.92 -23.14 5.29
CA SER A 363 -10.13 -24.37 5.06
C SER A 363 -10.92 -25.48 4.37
N VAL A 364 -12.23 -25.60 4.63
CA VAL A 364 -13.10 -26.55 3.92
C VAL A 364 -13.30 -26.10 2.48
N MET A 365 -13.61 -24.81 2.26
CA MET A 365 -13.82 -24.30 0.91
C MET A 365 -12.55 -24.36 0.05
N LEU A 366 -11.37 -24.06 0.62
CA LEU A 366 -10.09 -24.19 -0.08
C LEU A 366 -9.83 -25.62 -0.53
N ARG A 367 -10.03 -26.61 0.36
CA ARG A 367 -9.88 -28.03 0.01
C ARG A 367 -10.86 -28.44 -1.08
N ASN A 368 -12.14 -28.09 -0.94
CA ASN A 368 -13.15 -28.41 -1.96
C ASN A 368 -12.78 -27.83 -3.34
N LEU A 369 -12.29 -26.59 -3.41
CA LEU A 369 -11.86 -25.99 -4.67
C LEU A 369 -10.64 -26.72 -5.26
N GLN A 370 -9.65 -27.04 -4.43
CA GLN A 370 -8.43 -27.74 -4.84
C GLN A 370 -8.70 -29.18 -5.28
N ASP A 371 -9.60 -29.89 -4.59
CA ASP A 371 -10.04 -31.25 -4.94
C ASP A 371 -10.81 -31.28 -6.29
N ASN A 372 -11.36 -30.14 -6.71
CA ASN A 372 -11.97 -29.94 -8.04
C ASN A 372 -10.99 -29.29 -9.04
N GLU A 373 -9.68 -29.38 -8.78
CA GLU A 373 -8.59 -28.90 -9.65
C GLU A 373 -8.58 -27.39 -9.93
N PHE A 374 -9.28 -26.60 -9.12
CA PHE A 374 -9.19 -25.14 -9.20
C PHE A 374 -8.00 -24.63 -8.39
N GLN A 375 -7.32 -23.61 -8.94
CA GLN A 375 -6.38 -22.84 -8.15
C GLN A 375 -7.16 -22.12 -7.05
N ALA A 376 -6.78 -22.29 -5.79
CA ALA A 376 -7.43 -21.60 -4.68
C ALA A 376 -6.43 -21.26 -3.57
N VAL A 377 -6.38 -20.00 -3.18
CA VAL A 377 -5.55 -19.50 -2.08
C VAL A 377 -6.30 -18.50 -1.22
N GLN A 378 -5.94 -18.41 0.06
CA GLN A 378 -6.46 -17.37 0.95
C GLN A 378 -5.83 -16.02 0.61
N THR A 379 -6.59 -14.94 0.74
CA THR A 379 -6.06 -13.57 0.55
C THR A 379 -5.78 -12.84 1.86
N HIS A 380 -4.76 -11.99 1.87
CA HIS A 380 -4.50 -11.07 2.97
C HIS A 380 -5.52 -9.92 3.06
N PHE A 381 -6.22 -9.59 1.97
CA PHE A 381 -7.20 -8.49 1.95
C PHE A 381 -8.44 -8.76 2.82
N ASN A 382 -8.79 -10.03 3.01
CA ASN A 382 -9.93 -10.45 3.83
C ASN A 382 -9.68 -11.86 4.39
N SER A 383 -9.83 -12.03 5.71
CA SER A 383 -9.61 -13.32 6.39
C SER A 383 -10.54 -14.44 5.90
N ARG A 384 -11.69 -14.09 5.34
CA ARG A 384 -12.71 -14.98 4.77
C ARG A 384 -12.70 -14.95 3.23
N GLY A 385 -11.69 -14.32 2.64
CA GLY A 385 -11.52 -14.17 1.20
C GLY A 385 -10.69 -15.28 0.57
N ILE A 386 -11.13 -15.77 -0.59
CA ILE A 386 -10.45 -16.79 -1.39
C ILE A 386 -10.25 -16.25 -2.81
N ARG A 387 -9.01 -16.29 -3.31
CA ARG A 387 -8.71 -16.12 -4.74
C ARG A 387 -8.83 -17.47 -5.42
N THR A 388 -9.53 -17.51 -6.54
CA THR A 388 -9.65 -18.74 -7.34
C THR A 388 -9.99 -18.42 -8.79
N ASN A 389 -9.65 -19.35 -9.69
CA ASN A 389 -10.03 -19.33 -11.10
C ASN A 389 -11.39 -20.01 -11.37
N ALA A 390 -12.05 -20.54 -10.33
CA ALA A 390 -13.42 -21.02 -10.43
C ALA A 390 -14.40 -19.89 -10.79
N SER A 391 -15.42 -20.20 -11.59
CA SER A 391 -16.49 -19.25 -11.92
C SER A 391 -17.35 -18.93 -10.70
N ALA A 392 -18.12 -17.85 -10.77
CA ALA A 392 -19.00 -17.48 -9.66
C ALA A 392 -20.08 -18.54 -9.44
N LEU A 393 -20.61 -19.14 -10.52
CA LEU A 393 -21.55 -20.26 -10.43
C LEU A 393 -20.98 -21.47 -9.69
N VAL A 394 -19.76 -21.90 -10.03
CA VAL A 394 -19.10 -23.05 -9.37
C VAL A 394 -18.96 -22.79 -7.86
N ILE A 395 -18.62 -21.58 -7.46
CA ILE A 395 -18.51 -21.22 -6.04
C ILE A 395 -19.86 -21.27 -5.35
N GLN A 396 -20.92 -20.75 -5.97
CA GLN A 396 -22.26 -20.83 -5.42
C GLN A 396 -22.72 -22.28 -5.26
N GLU A 397 -22.41 -23.16 -6.22
CA GLU A 397 -22.72 -24.59 -6.13
C GLU A 397 -21.98 -25.28 -5.00
N LEU A 398 -20.66 -25.03 -4.87
CA LEU A 398 -19.85 -25.60 -3.80
C LEU A 398 -20.30 -25.12 -2.41
N LEU A 399 -20.72 -23.85 -2.28
CA LEU A 399 -21.29 -23.33 -1.05
C LEU A 399 -22.59 -24.05 -0.68
N LYS A 400 -23.50 -24.26 -1.64
CA LYS A 400 -24.75 -25.00 -1.42
C LYS A 400 -24.48 -26.45 -1.00
N LYS A 401 -23.53 -27.14 -1.65
CA LYS A 401 -23.15 -28.52 -1.31
C LYS A 401 -22.52 -28.61 0.09
N ALA A 402 -21.71 -27.63 0.47
CA ALA A 402 -21.11 -27.58 1.79
C ALA A 402 -22.17 -27.41 2.90
N ALA A 403 -23.25 -26.67 2.63
CA ALA A 403 -24.36 -26.47 3.56
C ALA A 403 -25.21 -27.75 3.77
N THR A 404 -25.25 -28.67 2.81
CA THR A 404 -25.95 -29.97 2.94
C THR A 404 -25.14 -31.06 3.66
N ASN A 405 -23.83 -30.88 3.83
CA ASN A 405 -22.92 -31.86 4.44
C ASN A 405 -22.46 -31.50 5.86
N THR A 406 -23.02 -30.42 6.43
CA THR A 406 -22.96 -30.02 7.84
C THR A 406 -24.33 -30.12 8.44
#